data_AF-A0A656KPC7-F1
#
_entry.id   AF-A0A656KPC7-F1
#
_cell.length_a   1.000
_cell.length_b   1.000
_cell.length_c   1.000
_cell.angle_alpha   90.00
_cell.angle_beta   90.00
_cell.angle_gamma   90.00
#
_symmetry.space_group_name_H-M   'P 1'
#
loop_
_entity.id
_entity.type
_entity.pdbx_description
1 polymer ?
#
loop_
_entity_poly.entity_id
_entity_poly.type
_entity_poly.pdbx_seq_one_letter_code
_entity_poly.pdbx_strand_id
1 'polypeptide(L)'
;MEICVRYCSFFEYHTMYIPYVLEHFVRFVHHKHVRVRTRSWYLFQRFVKHLRIHIDRIAETVIESVRNLLTISAEIKNEHTDGDVSSDENDQIEDPTFTAQLYLYEAVGCISSIPAIPIEKQAFYVHTIFDPLFSEIEKNLAQAKSGNLQAVQQIHHVIMALGTFSHGFSESLPKNTVIANHVPDRSLSEQFGRAAEAILIALEALKSSFEIRTAARASLSRLMGVLGADMLPFLPRWIDGLLYASSSKEEIALFLRSLDQVIFGFKKKVYVVLDSLLTPLLHHVFASLAEPITGTDDEIQLTELRREYLTFIQIILNNELSNVLISDRNLAYFESLILSVTSLAAIASSNSAGNIAPIRMAFVIMTLMTQLWGGLDQGNANGQPATKSTLPQFAFPGFERVLVERFHPICWDVMRNSTFKPDTDANSKQILHEIAGLENAIYKKTGHLFLQHLQQEFFPSIGVDGSEFIQVLSNGSDRKDLVKFLQGFVKQLR
;
A
#
# COMPACT_ATOMS: atom_id res chain seq x y z
N MET A 1 8.39 -0.47 -36.47
CA MET A 1 7.73 -0.62 -35.17
C MET A 1 7.75 0.67 -34.36
N GLU A 2 8.92 1.21 -33.99
CA GLU A 2 9.02 2.46 -33.18
C GLU A 2 8.21 3.63 -33.75
N ILE A 3 8.30 3.90 -35.06
CA ILE A 3 7.52 4.95 -35.74
C ILE A 3 6.01 4.67 -35.61
N CYS A 4 5.58 3.43 -35.85
CA CYS A 4 4.17 3.05 -35.75
C CYS A 4 3.61 3.26 -34.33
N VAL A 5 4.39 2.94 -33.28
CA VAL A 5 4.00 3.16 -31.89
C VAL A 5 4.01 4.65 -31.53
N ARG A 6 5.03 5.40 -31.97
CA ARG A 6 5.12 6.84 -31.71
C ARG A 6 3.94 7.61 -32.33
N TYR A 7 3.53 7.23 -33.53
CA TYR A 7 2.44 7.87 -34.26
C TYR A 7 1.17 6.98 -34.25
N CYS A 8 0.90 6.31 -33.13
CA CYS A 8 -0.21 5.35 -33.05
C CYS A 8 -1.58 5.99 -33.35
N SER A 9 -1.77 7.25 -32.97
CA SER A 9 -2.98 8.02 -33.23
C SER A 9 -3.32 8.18 -34.72
N PHE A 10 -2.33 8.07 -35.62
CA PHE A 10 -2.58 8.02 -37.07
C PHE A 10 -3.53 6.87 -37.44
N PHE A 11 -3.40 5.72 -36.78
CA PHE A 11 -4.17 4.53 -37.08
C PHE A 11 -5.61 4.57 -36.56
N GLU A 12 -5.92 5.48 -35.61
CA GLU A 12 -7.30 5.72 -35.17
C GLU A 12 -8.17 6.27 -36.31
N TYR A 13 -7.58 7.09 -37.19
CA TYR A 13 -8.25 7.66 -38.36
C TYR A 13 -8.08 6.80 -39.62
N HIS A 14 -7.00 6.02 -39.71
CA HIS A 14 -6.68 5.19 -40.87
C HIS A 14 -6.63 3.69 -40.51
N THR A 15 -7.77 3.19 -40.02
CA THR A 15 -7.91 1.81 -39.50
C THR A 15 -7.58 0.72 -40.51
N MET A 16 -7.68 1.01 -41.81
CA MET A 16 -7.31 0.09 -42.90
C MET A 16 -5.86 -0.40 -42.86
N TYR A 17 -4.94 0.38 -42.27
CA TYR A 17 -3.53 -0.02 -42.16
C TYR A 17 -3.22 -0.89 -40.93
N ILE A 18 -4.14 -0.99 -39.97
CA ILE A 18 -3.92 -1.72 -38.71
C ILE A 18 -3.58 -3.20 -38.97
N PRO A 19 -4.35 -3.97 -39.77
CA PRO A 19 -4.04 -5.37 -40.02
C PRO A 19 -2.66 -5.57 -40.67
N TYR A 20 -2.30 -4.70 -41.63
CA TYR A 20 -1.01 -4.77 -42.31
C TYR A 20 0.17 -4.52 -41.36
N VAL A 21 0.03 -3.52 -40.48
CA VAL A 21 1.06 -3.21 -39.48
C VAL A 21 1.18 -4.35 -38.47
N LEU A 22 0.06 -4.90 -38.01
CA LEU A 22 0.05 -6.06 -37.09
C LEU A 22 0.72 -7.28 -37.71
N GLU A 23 0.53 -7.56 -39.00
CA GLU A 23 1.22 -8.66 -39.68
C GLU A 23 2.76 -8.50 -39.60
N HIS A 24 3.26 -7.28 -39.80
CA HIS A 24 4.68 -7.00 -39.62
C HIS A 24 5.14 -7.14 -38.17
N PHE A 25 4.35 -6.66 -37.20
CA PHE A 25 4.64 -6.89 -35.78
C PHE A 25 4.74 -8.38 -35.46
N VAL A 26 3.83 -9.22 -35.96
CA VAL A 26 3.88 -10.68 -35.77
C VAL A 26 5.19 -11.27 -36.29
N ARG A 27 5.72 -10.79 -37.41
CA ARG A 27 7.03 -11.22 -37.93
C ARG A 27 8.17 -10.82 -36.98
N PHE A 28 8.12 -9.62 -36.42
CA PHE A 28 9.17 -9.11 -35.54
C PHE A 28 9.16 -9.71 -34.12
N VAL A 29 7.99 -10.05 -33.57
CA VAL A 29 7.91 -10.77 -32.28
C VAL A 29 8.44 -12.22 -32.38
N HIS A 30 8.59 -12.75 -33.59
CA HIS A 30 9.25 -14.03 -33.89
C HIS A 30 10.69 -13.88 -34.37
N HIS A 31 11.27 -12.68 -34.29
CA HIS A 31 12.59 -12.43 -34.86
C HIS A 31 13.67 -13.30 -34.18
N LYS A 32 14.62 -13.81 -34.97
CA LYS A 32 15.68 -14.70 -34.47
C LYS A 32 16.60 -13.99 -33.47
N HIS A 33 16.91 -12.72 -33.73
CA HIS A 33 17.76 -11.91 -32.87
C HIS A 33 17.04 -11.49 -31.58
N VAL A 34 17.57 -11.91 -30.43
CA VAL A 34 16.97 -11.71 -29.09
C VAL A 34 16.59 -10.26 -28.81
N ARG A 35 17.49 -9.29 -29.05
CA ARG A 35 17.21 -7.87 -28.79
C ARG A 35 16.08 -7.30 -29.64
N VAL A 36 15.95 -7.76 -30.89
CA VAL A 36 14.85 -7.33 -31.76
C VAL A 36 13.57 -7.96 -31.24
N ARG A 37 13.59 -9.25 -30.94
CA ARG A 37 12.45 -10.00 -30.42
C ARG A 37 11.89 -9.39 -29.13
N THR A 38 12.72 -9.22 -28.10
CA THR A 38 12.29 -8.68 -26.80
C THR A 38 11.80 -7.24 -26.90
N ARG A 39 12.46 -6.38 -27.71
CA ARG A 39 11.96 -5.02 -27.96
C ARG A 39 10.64 -5.03 -28.73
N SER A 40 10.45 -5.98 -29.65
CA SER A 40 9.21 -6.11 -30.41
C SER A 40 8.02 -6.47 -29.52
N TRP A 41 8.22 -7.29 -28.48
CA TRP A 41 7.16 -7.63 -27.51
C TRP A 41 6.63 -6.38 -26.79
N TYR A 42 7.51 -5.51 -26.31
CA TYR A 42 7.14 -4.22 -25.74
C TYR A 42 6.38 -3.32 -26.73
N LEU A 43 6.92 -3.15 -27.95
CA LEU A 43 6.30 -2.27 -28.95
C LEU A 43 4.94 -2.81 -29.43
N PHE A 44 4.82 -4.12 -29.56
CA PHE A 44 3.57 -4.80 -29.87
C PHE A 44 2.52 -4.54 -28.80
N GLN A 45 2.87 -4.72 -27.53
CA GLN A 45 2.00 -4.42 -26.40
C GLN A 45 1.50 -2.98 -26.43
N ARG A 46 2.40 -2.00 -26.64
CA ARG A 46 2.04 -0.59 -26.73
C ARG A 46 1.09 -0.28 -27.89
N PHE A 47 1.36 -0.87 -29.05
CA PHE A 47 0.55 -0.69 -30.25
C PHE A 47 -0.87 -1.22 -30.06
N VAL A 48 -0.99 -2.47 -29.60
CA VAL A 48 -2.25 -3.16 -29.36
C VAL A 48 -3.08 -2.46 -28.30
N LYS A 49 -2.46 -2.10 -27.17
CA LYS A 49 -3.14 -1.43 -26.05
C LYS A 49 -3.81 -0.12 -26.46
N HIS A 50 -3.16 0.65 -27.33
CA HIS A 50 -3.69 1.91 -27.84
C HIS A 50 -4.83 1.69 -28.85
N LEU A 51 -4.68 0.72 -29.76
CA LEU A 51 -5.62 0.50 -30.87
C LEU A 51 -6.66 -0.59 -30.60
N ARG A 52 -6.79 -1.04 -29.35
CA ARG A 52 -7.64 -2.18 -28.95
C ARG A 52 -9.06 -2.16 -29.50
N ILE A 53 -9.67 -0.97 -29.62
CA ILE A 53 -11.03 -0.79 -30.13
C ILE A 53 -11.19 -1.16 -31.61
N HIS A 54 -10.09 -1.23 -32.36
CA HIS A 54 -10.06 -1.54 -33.80
C HIS A 54 -9.55 -2.95 -34.09
N ILE A 55 -9.27 -3.76 -33.05
CA ILE A 55 -8.65 -5.09 -33.17
C ILE A 55 -9.67 -6.22 -32.95
N ASP A 56 -10.92 -5.90 -32.58
CA ASP A 56 -12.00 -6.84 -32.27
C ASP A 56 -12.16 -7.98 -33.29
N ARG A 57 -12.16 -7.65 -34.59
CA ARG A 57 -12.38 -8.63 -35.67
C ARG A 57 -11.21 -9.59 -35.90
N ILE A 58 -10.00 -9.18 -35.53
CA ILE A 58 -8.76 -9.95 -35.74
C ILE A 58 -8.15 -10.44 -34.43
N ALA A 59 -8.82 -10.21 -33.30
CA ALA A 59 -8.34 -10.55 -31.96
C ALA A 59 -7.89 -12.01 -31.86
N GLU A 60 -8.70 -12.95 -32.36
CA GLU A 60 -8.39 -14.38 -32.35
C GLU A 60 -7.10 -14.70 -33.12
N THR A 61 -6.97 -14.15 -34.32
CA THR A 61 -5.78 -14.33 -35.18
C THR A 61 -4.54 -13.78 -34.49
N VAL A 62 -4.65 -12.61 -33.85
CA VAL A 62 -3.51 -11.99 -33.16
C VAL A 62 -3.11 -12.81 -31.93
N ILE A 63 -4.06 -13.28 -31.12
CA ILE A 63 -3.79 -14.13 -29.95
C ILE A 63 -3.11 -15.43 -30.39
N GLU A 64 -3.66 -16.13 -31.39
CA GLU A 64 -3.09 -17.40 -31.87
C GLU A 64 -1.68 -17.18 -32.46
N SER A 65 -1.45 -16.05 -33.13
CA SER A 65 -0.15 -15.74 -33.72
C SER A 65 0.98 -15.59 -32.72
N VAL A 66 0.69 -15.26 -31.44
CA VAL A 66 1.70 -15.10 -30.39
C VAL A 66 1.66 -16.21 -29.35
N ARG A 67 0.75 -17.19 -29.48
CA ARG A 67 0.48 -18.23 -28.47
C ARG A 67 1.70 -19.09 -28.18
N ASN A 68 2.45 -19.48 -29.20
CA ASN A 68 3.70 -20.22 -29.09
C ASN A 68 4.81 -19.47 -28.32
N LEU A 69 4.71 -18.14 -28.22
CA LEU A 69 5.65 -17.30 -27.48
C LEU A 69 5.27 -17.14 -26.01
N LEU A 70 4.13 -17.70 -25.57
CA LEU A 70 3.65 -17.67 -24.18
C LEU A 70 4.09 -18.90 -23.38
N THR A 71 4.92 -19.78 -23.94
CA THR A 71 5.52 -20.85 -23.13
C THR A 71 6.60 -20.25 -22.24
N ILE A 72 6.47 -20.44 -20.93
CA ILE A 72 7.46 -19.99 -19.94
C ILE A 72 8.50 -21.10 -19.75
N SER A 73 9.77 -20.76 -19.88
CA SER A 73 10.88 -21.64 -19.50
C SER A 73 11.86 -20.86 -18.63
N ALA A 74 11.83 -21.13 -17.33
CA ALA A 74 12.79 -20.57 -16.40
C ALA A 74 14.15 -21.25 -16.58
N GLU A 75 15.17 -20.44 -16.87
CA GLU A 75 16.57 -20.85 -16.89
C GLU A 75 17.28 -20.23 -15.67
N ILE A 76 17.99 -21.05 -14.89
CA ILE A 76 18.94 -20.52 -13.90
C ILE A 76 20.24 -20.25 -14.64
N LYS A 77 20.69 -18.99 -14.65
CA LYS A 77 22.05 -18.69 -15.10
C LYS A 77 23.01 -19.15 -14.01
N ASN A 78 23.77 -20.20 -14.28
CA ASN A 78 24.91 -20.56 -13.43
C ASN A 78 26.04 -19.57 -13.72
N GLU A 79 26.22 -18.55 -12.88
CA GLU A 79 27.47 -17.76 -12.90
C GLU A 79 28.61 -18.58 -12.29
N HIS A 80 29.16 -19.50 -13.10
CA HIS A 80 30.56 -19.88 -12.99
C HIS A 80 31.33 -19.16 -14.09
N THR A 81 31.55 -17.87 -13.88
CA THR A 81 32.66 -17.14 -14.51
C THR A 81 33.43 -16.45 -13.41
N ASP A 82 34.67 -16.88 -13.25
CA ASP A 82 35.64 -16.41 -12.26
C ASP A 82 35.70 -14.88 -12.17
N GLY A 83 35.65 -14.38 -10.92
CA GLY A 83 36.31 -13.13 -10.55
C GLY A 83 35.48 -11.85 -10.59
N ASP A 84 34.45 -11.75 -9.77
CA ASP A 84 34.22 -10.65 -8.81
C ASP A 84 32.88 -10.91 -8.13
N VAL A 85 32.93 -11.51 -6.94
CA VAL A 85 31.75 -11.65 -6.07
C VAL A 85 31.43 -10.25 -5.52
N SER A 86 30.68 -9.48 -6.31
CA SER A 86 29.86 -8.38 -5.79
C SER A 86 28.79 -9.00 -4.90
N SER A 87 28.73 -8.56 -3.65
CA SER A 87 27.83 -9.06 -2.62
C SER A 87 26.41 -8.48 -2.76
N ASP A 88 25.77 -8.69 -3.91
CA ASP A 88 24.36 -8.37 -4.13
C ASP A 88 23.61 -9.64 -4.54
N GLU A 89 23.29 -10.48 -3.56
CA GLU A 89 22.52 -11.74 -3.77
C GLU A 89 21.10 -11.47 -4.33
N ASN A 90 20.63 -10.21 -4.35
CA ASN A 90 19.35 -9.81 -4.93
C ASN A 90 19.40 -9.51 -6.45
N ASP A 91 20.59 -9.33 -7.05
CA ASP A 91 20.69 -8.93 -8.47
C ASP A 91 20.84 -10.11 -9.45
N GLN A 92 20.90 -11.35 -8.96
CA GLN A 92 21.18 -12.53 -9.80
C GLN A 92 19.97 -13.13 -10.55
N ILE A 93 18.77 -12.55 -10.44
CA ILE A 93 17.52 -13.20 -10.92
C ILE A 93 16.60 -12.28 -11.75
N GLU A 94 17.11 -11.20 -12.35
CA GLU A 94 16.34 -10.60 -13.46
C GLU A 94 16.60 -11.41 -14.73
N ASP A 95 15.67 -12.29 -15.11
CA ASP A 95 15.61 -12.85 -16.46
C ASP A 95 15.06 -11.77 -17.40
N PRO A 96 15.92 -11.03 -18.15
CA PRO A 96 15.47 -9.92 -18.97
C PRO A 96 14.58 -10.38 -20.12
N THR A 97 14.69 -11.66 -20.51
CA THR A 97 13.84 -12.24 -21.56
C THR A 97 12.46 -12.47 -21.00
N PHE A 98 12.33 -13.06 -19.82
CA PHE A 98 11.04 -13.23 -19.15
C PHE A 98 10.37 -11.89 -18.84
N THR A 99 11.11 -10.91 -18.30
CA THR A 99 10.58 -9.56 -18.07
C THR A 99 10.03 -8.94 -19.35
N ALA A 100 10.67 -9.17 -20.50
CA ALA A 100 10.13 -8.75 -21.79
C ALA A 100 8.92 -9.58 -22.24
N GLN A 101 8.88 -10.88 -21.94
CA GLN A 101 7.78 -11.79 -22.27
C GLN A 101 6.48 -11.38 -21.57
N LEU A 102 6.56 -10.79 -20.37
CA LEU A 102 5.41 -10.24 -19.65
C LEU A 102 4.62 -9.20 -20.48
N TYR A 103 5.26 -8.47 -21.40
CA TYR A 103 4.55 -7.57 -22.32
C TYR A 103 3.60 -8.33 -23.27
N LEU A 104 3.92 -9.57 -23.65
CA LEU A 104 3.01 -10.41 -24.44
C LEU A 104 1.79 -10.81 -23.62
N TYR A 105 1.97 -11.19 -22.35
CA TYR A 105 0.83 -11.48 -21.47
C TYR A 105 -0.07 -10.27 -21.26
N GLU A 106 0.50 -9.08 -21.02
CA GLU A 106 -0.29 -7.84 -20.90
C GLU A 106 -1.04 -7.54 -22.22
N ALA A 107 -0.38 -7.71 -23.37
CA ALA A 107 -1.00 -7.48 -24.68
C ALA A 107 -2.17 -8.43 -24.92
N VAL A 108 -1.99 -9.74 -24.70
CA VAL A 108 -3.05 -10.74 -24.86
C VAL A 108 -4.20 -10.49 -23.88
N GLY A 109 -3.90 -10.12 -22.63
CA GLY A 109 -4.92 -9.71 -21.66
C GLY A 109 -5.75 -8.52 -22.16
N CYS A 110 -5.10 -7.50 -22.73
CA CYS A 110 -5.76 -6.32 -23.29
C CYS A 110 -6.63 -6.63 -24.52
N ILE A 111 -6.18 -7.52 -25.41
CA ILE A 111 -6.97 -7.99 -26.56
C ILE A 111 -8.17 -8.80 -26.10
N SER A 112 -7.98 -9.64 -25.08
CA SER A 112 -9.02 -10.54 -24.57
C SER A 112 -10.17 -9.78 -23.89
N SER A 113 -9.94 -8.54 -23.43
CA SER A 113 -10.93 -7.71 -22.76
C SER A 113 -11.58 -6.64 -23.65
N ILE A 114 -11.45 -6.74 -24.98
CA ILE A 114 -12.09 -5.80 -25.90
C ILE A 114 -13.63 -5.90 -25.74
N PRO A 115 -14.34 -4.80 -25.43
CA PRO A 115 -15.78 -4.84 -25.13
C PRO A 115 -16.67 -5.39 -26.26
N ALA A 116 -16.22 -5.31 -27.52
CA ALA A 116 -16.93 -5.84 -28.67
C ALA A 116 -16.92 -7.38 -28.75
N ILE A 117 -16.03 -8.05 -28.00
CA ILE A 117 -15.93 -9.51 -27.96
C ILE A 117 -16.96 -10.05 -26.95
N PRO A 118 -17.82 -11.03 -27.31
CA PRO A 118 -18.76 -11.64 -26.38
C PRO A 118 -18.07 -12.24 -25.15
N ILE A 119 -18.69 -12.13 -23.97
CA ILE A 119 -18.10 -12.52 -22.69
C ILE A 119 -17.68 -13.99 -22.67
N GLU A 120 -18.46 -14.88 -23.28
CA GLU A 120 -18.15 -16.31 -23.38
C GLU A 120 -16.84 -16.54 -24.16
N LYS A 121 -16.61 -15.73 -25.20
CA LYS A 121 -15.38 -15.79 -25.99
C LYS A 121 -14.20 -15.18 -25.24
N GLN A 122 -14.42 -14.11 -24.47
CA GLN A 122 -13.40 -13.57 -23.57
C GLN A 122 -12.97 -14.63 -22.55
N ALA A 123 -13.92 -15.28 -21.87
CA ALA A 123 -13.66 -16.35 -20.92
C ALA A 123 -12.93 -17.54 -21.56
N PHE A 124 -13.28 -17.91 -22.79
CA PHE A 124 -12.58 -18.93 -23.55
C PHE A 124 -11.09 -18.58 -23.81
N TYR A 125 -10.79 -17.34 -24.18
CA TYR A 125 -9.40 -16.90 -24.33
C TYR A 125 -8.64 -16.96 -23.01
N VAL A 126 -9.22 -16.47 -21.92
CA VAL A 126 -8.61 -16.53 -20.58
C VAL A 126 -8.29 -17.97 -20.22
N HIS A 127 -9.27 -18.87 -20.34
CA HIS A 127 -9.11 -20.30 -20.08
C HIS A 127 -7.96 -20.92 -20.90
N THR A 128 -7.92 -20.65 -22.21
CA THR A 128 -6.90 -21.19 -23.12
C THR A 128 -5.48 -20.76 -22.75
N ILE A 129 -5.32 -19.55 -22.20
CA ILE A 129 -4.02 -19.03 -21.77
C ILE A 129 -3.66 -19.49 -20.35
N PHE A 130 -4.63 -19.62 -19.45
CA PHE A 130 -4.41 -19.96 -18.04
C PHE A 130 -4.18 -21.44 -17.79
N ASP A 131 -4.86 -22.34 -18.52
CA ASP A 131 -4.75 -23.78 -18.27
C ASP A 131 -3.31 -24.32 -18.35
N PRO A 132 -2.49 -23.98 -19.37
CA PRO A 132 -1.09 -24.40 -19.40
C PRO A 132 -0.27 -23.89 -18.21
N LEU A 133 -0.60 -22.69 -17.72
CA LEU A 133 0.08 -22.08 -16.57
C LEU A 133 -0.26 -22.82 -15.27
N PHE A 134 -1.51 -23.24 -15.10
CA PHE A 134 -1.90 -24.05 -13.94
C PHE A 134 -1.18 -25.39 -13.92
N SER A 135 -1.10 -26.07 -15.07
CA SER A 135 -0.33 -27.32 -15.19
C SER A 135 1.16 -27.14 -14.84
N GLU A 136 1.75 -25.99 -15.17
CA GLU A 136 3.14 -25.70 -14.80
C GLU A 136 3.31 -25.50 -13.29
N ILE A 137 2.37 -24.86 -12.59
CA ILE A 137 2.41 -24.79 -11.12
C ILE A 137 2.34 -26.20 -10.53
N GLU A 138 1.34 -27.00 -10.93
CA GLU A 138 1.13 -28.35 -10.41
C GLU A 138 2.35 -29.25 -10.60
N LYS A 139 2.95 -29.23 -11.78
CA LYS A 139 4.13 -30.03 -12.13
C LYS A 139 5.38 -29.66 -11.32
N ASN A 140 5.58 -28.37 -11.07
CA ASN A 140 6.80 -27.87 -10.43
C ASN A 140 6.68 -27.79 -8.90
N LEU A 141 5.47 -27.80 -8.33
CA LEU A 141 5.23 -27.55 -6.91
C LEU A 141 5.98 -28.50 -5.96
N ALA A 142 5.96 -29.80 -6.26
CA ALA A 142 6.63 -30.80 -5.44
C ALA A 142 8.16 -30.60 -5.43
N GLN A 143 8.74 -30.31 -6.60
CA GLN A 143 10.18 -30.07 -6.74
C GLN A 143 10.59 -28.75 -6.08
N ALA A 144 9.78 -27.71 -6.21
CA ALA A 144 10.00 -26.43 -5.57
C ALA A 144 10.01 -26.57 -4.03
N LYS A 145 9.08 -27.35 -3.46
CA LYS A 145 9.06 -27.67 -2.02
C LYS A 145 10.32 -28.41 -1.55
N SER A 146 10.93 -29.21 -2.42
CA SER A 146 12.20 -29.89 -2.12
C SER A 146 13.43 -28.99 -2.25
N GLY A 147 13.25 -27.70 -2.57
CA GLY A 147 14.33 -26.72 -2.69
C GLY A 147 14.93 -26.61 -4.10
N ASN A 148 14.27 -27.16 -5.13
CA ASN A 148 14.72 -26.97 -6.51
C ASN A 148 14.47 -25.51 -6.95
N LEU A 149 15.55 -24.73 -7.06
CA LEU A 149 15.52 -23.32 -7.44
C LEU A 149 14.86 -23.08 -8.82
N GLN A 150 15.01 -24.01 -9.76
CA GLN A 150 14.46 -23.84 -11.11
C GLN A 150 12.95 -23.99 -11.09
N ALA A 151 12.46 -24.95 -10.29
CA ALA A 151 11.03 -25.14 -10.07
C ALA A 151 10.42 -23.93 -9.32
N VAL A 152 11.13 -23.36 -8.35
CA VAL A 152 10.72 -22.10 -7.69
C VAL A 152 10.64 -20.95 -8.70
N GLN A 153 11.68 -20.77 -9.54
CA GLN A 153 11.71 -19.74 -10.57
C GLN A 153 10.60 -19.90 -11.61
N GLN A 154 10.31 -21.14 -12.02
CA GLN A 154 9.23 -21.44 -12.95
C GLN A 154 7.87 -21.04 -12.35
N ILE A 155 7.61 -21.38 -11.09
CA ILE A 155 6.37 -20.98 -10.39
C ILE A 155 6.30 -19.46 -10.24
N HIS A 156 7.42 -18.82 -9.88
CA HIS A 156 7.52 -17.36 -9.81
C HIS A 156 7.11 -16.69 -11.14
N HIS A 157 7.68 -17.15 -12.26
CA HIS A 157 7.33 -16.64 -13.59
C HIS A 157 5.85 -16.87 -13.93
N VAL A 158 5.30 -18.05 -13.60
CA VAL A 158 3.87 -18.31 -13.82
C VAL A 158 2.98 -17.35 -13.02
N ILE A 159 3.28 -17.11 -11.74
CA ILE A 159 2.54 -16.16 -10.89
C ILE A 159 2.58 -14.76 -11.52
N MET A 160 3.75 -14.30 -11.97
CA MET A 160 3.91 -13.01 -12.63
C MET A 160 3.11 -12.91 -13.94
N ALA A 161 3.08 -13.97 -14.73
CA ALA A 161 2.34 -14.03 -15.99
C ALA A 161 0.81 -13.93 -15.76
N LEU A 162 0.28 -14.69 -14.80
CA LEU A 162 -1.14 -14.63 -14.41
C LEU A 162 -1.54 -13.22 -13.97
N GLY A 163 -0.73 -12.59 -13.11
CA GLY A 163 -0.99 -11.22 -12.66
C GLY A 163 -0.89 -10.18 -13.77
N THR A 164 0.09 -10.31 -14.66
CA THR A 164 0.32 -9.36 -15.76
C THR A 164 -0.76 -9.45 -16.83
N PHE A 165 -1.19 -10.67 -17.19
CA PHE A 165 -2.35 -10.87 -18.04
C PHE A 165 -3.61 -10.23 -17.44
N SER A 166 -3.85 -10.46 -16.14
CA SER A 166 -5.00 -9.90 -15.43
C SER A 166 -5.00 -8.37 -15.41
N HIS A 167 -3.81 -7.76 -15.27
CA HIS A 167 -3.65 -6.31 -15.39
C HIS A 167 -4.08 -5.79 -16.76
N GLY A 168 -3.58 -6.40 -17.84
CA GLY A 168 -3.96 -6.04 -19.21
C GLY A 168 -5.46 -6.22 -19.46
N PHE A 169 -6.06 -7.27 -18.89
CA PHE A 169 -7.50 -7.50 -18.97
C PHE A 169 -8.28 -6.37 -18.26
N SER A 170 -7.89 -6.02 -17.04
CA SER A 170 -8.57 -5.04 -16.20
C SER A 170 -8.59 -3.61 -16.76
N GLU A 171 -7.62 -3.25 -17.60
CA GLU A 171 -7.49 -1.88 -18.10
C GLU A 171 -8.59 -1.48 -19.08
N SER A 172 -9.18 -2.46 -19.76
CA SER A 172 -10.32 -2.25 -20.65
C SER A 172 -11.65 -2.11 -19.89
N LEU A 173 -11.68 -2.48 -18.59
CA LEU A 173 -12.86 -2.31 -17.76
C LEU A 173 -13.07 -0.82 -17.41
N PRO A 174 -14.34 -0.37 -17.28
CA PRO A 174 -14.62 1.01 -16.89
C PRO A 174 -14.01 1.35 -15.52
N LYS A 175 -13.05 2.29 -15.49
CA LYS A 175 -12.36 2.77 -14.27
C LYS A 175 -13.26 3.55 -13.30
N ASN A 176 -14.53 3.78 -13.65
CA ASN A 176 -15.47 4.60 -12.87
C ASN A 176 -16.17 3.83 -11.75
N THR A 177 -15.91 2.54 -11.62
CA THR A 177 -16.50 1.69 -10.57
C THR A 177 -15.47 1.46 -9.47
N VAL A 178 -15.83 1.82 -8.22
CA VAL A 178 -15.08 1.37 -7.03
C VAL A 178 -14.97 -0.15 -7.09
N ILE A 179 -13.78 -0.72 -6.85
CA ILE A 179 -13.52 -2.18 -6.92
C ILE A 179 -14.59 -2.96 -6.14
N ALA A 180 -14.98 -2.47 -4.97
CA ALA A 180 -16.06 -3.01 -4.14
C ALA A 180 -17.41 -3.22 -4.85
N ASN A 181 -17.71 -2.43 -5.88
CA ASN A 181 -19.00 -2.43 -6.59
C ASN A 181 -18.90 -3.08 -7.97
N HIS A 182 -17.69 -3.46 -8.39
CA HIS A 182 -17.50 -4.28 -9.58
C HIS A 182 -17.88 -5.72 -9.26
N VAL A 183 -18.92 -6.21 -9.93
CA VAL A 183 -19.30 -7.62 -9.92
C VAL A 183 -19.02 -8.14 -11.34
N PRO A 184 -17.96 -8.94 -11.53
CA PRO A 184 -17.64 -9.50 -12.83
C PRO A 184 -18.73 -10.49 -13.27
N ASP A 185 -18.80 -10.75 -14.58
CA ASP A 185 -19.58 -11.86 -15.09
C ASP A 185 -19.08 -13.18 -14.49
N ARG A 186 -20.01 -14.10 -14.21
CA ARG A 186 -19.71 -15.38 -13.56
C ARG A 186 -18.64 -16.18 -14.29
N SER A 187 -18.68 -16.23 -15.62
CA SER A 187 -17.73 -17.02 -16.40
C SER A 187 -16.30 -16.49 -16.29
N LEU A 188 -16.14 -15.16 -16.26
CA LEU A 188 -14.85 -14.51 -16.04
C LEU A 188 -14.39 -14.64 -14.59
N SER A 189 -15.31 -14.45 -13.63
CA SER A 189 -15.03 -14.61 -12.21
C SER A 189 -14.48 -16.01 -11.90
N GLU A 190 -15.07 -17.06 -12.49
CA GLU A 190 -14.59 -18.44 -12.34
C GLU A 190 -13.15 -18.62 -12.86
N GLN A 191 -12.79 -18.04 -14.01
CA GLN A 191 -11.42 -18.18 -14.55
C GLN A 191 -10.37 -17.41 -13.74
N PHE A 192 -10.67 -16.15 -13.37
CA PHE A 192 -9.74 -15.35 -12.56
C PHE A 192 -9.69 -15.82 -11.10
N GLY A 193 -10.77 -16.41 -10.59
CA GLY A 193 -10.82 -17.06 -9.29
C GLY A 193 -9.93 -18.30 -9.24
N ARG A 194 -9.92 -19.13 -10.29
CA ARG A 194 -8.94 -20.24 -10.44
C ARG A 194 -7.50 -19.72 -10.42
N ALA A 195 -7.23 -18.59 -11.06
CA ALA A 195 -5.90 -17.99 -11.03
C ALA A 195 -5.50 -17.49 -9.64
N ALA A 196 -6.42 -16.82 -8.92
CA ALA A 196 -6.19 -16.42 -7.53
C ALA A 196 -5.91 -17.63 -6.63
N GLU A 197 -6.69 -18.70 -6.78
CA GLU A 197 -6.51 -19.95 -6.03
C GLU A 197 -5.15 -20.61 -6.32
N ALA A 198 -4.76 -20.71 -7.59
CA ALA A 198 -3.47 -21.29 -7.97
C ALA A 198 -2.28 -20.50 -7.39
N ILE A 199 -2.36 -19.16 -7.39
CA ILE A 199 -1.34 -18.29 -6.78
C ILE A 199 -1.29 -18.50 -5.26
N LEU A 200 -2.44 -18.61 -4.59
CA LEU A 200 -2.49 -18.85 -3.15
C LEU A 200 -1.91 -20.21 -2.77
N ILE A 201 -2.23 -21.27 -3.52
CA ILE A 201 -1.64 -22.60 -3.31
C ILE A 201 -0.13 -22.55 -3.41
N ALA A 202 0.41 -21.84 -4.42
CA ALA A 202 1.85 -21.65 -4.59
C ALA A 202 2.46 -20.84 -3.43
N LEU A 203 1.81 -19.75 -3.01
CA LEU A 203 2.24 -18.91 -1.89
C LEU A 203 2.30 -19.70 -0.57
N GLU A 204 1.24 -20.43 -0.24
CA GLU A 204 1.16 -21.25 0.98
C GLU A 204 2.23 -22.36 0.99
N ALA A 205 2.48 -22.96 -0.17
CA ALA A 205 3.47 -24.01 -0.36
C ALA A 205 4.92 -23.52 -0.25
N LEU A 206 5.19 -22.30 -0.71
CA LEU A 206 6.54 -21.73 -0.87
C LEU A 206 6.73 -20.44 -0.07
N LYS A 207 6.01 -20.32 1.06
CA LYS A 207 6.00 -19.12 1.91
C LYS A 207 7.36 -18.64 2.41
N SER A 208 8.39 -19.49 2.39
CA SER A 208 9.76 -19.13 2.74
C SER A 208 10.48 -18.31 1.66
N SER A 209 10.06 -18.42 0.39
CA SER A 209 10.67 -17.70 -0.72
C SER A 209 10.19 -16.25 -0.80
N PHE A 210 11.13 -15.31 -0.69
CA PHE A 210 10.89 -13.88 -0.88
C PHE A 210 10.29 -13.58 -2.26
N GLU A 211 10.86 -14.15 -3.33
CA GLU A 211 10.39 -13.94 -4.71
C GLU A 211 8.94 -14.36 -4.90
N ILE A 212 8.55 -15.52 -4.36
CA ILE A 212 7.15 -15.99 -4.45
C ILE A 212 6.21 -15.06 -3.69
N ARG A 213 6.57 -14.60 -2.49
CA ARG A 213 5.76 -13.63 -1.72
C ARG A 213 5.59 -12.33 -2.50
N THR A 214 6.68 -11.79 -3.04
CA THR A 214 6.68 -10.53 -3.82
C THR A 214 5.84 -10.65 -5.09
N ALA A 215 5.99 -11.74 -5.86
CA ALA A 215 5.20 -12.00 -7.05
C ALA A 215 3.71 -12.22 -6.72
N ALA A 216 3.39 -13.01 -5.69
CA ALA A 216 2.01 -13.25 -5.27
C ALA A 216 1.32 -11.94 -4.81
N ARG A 217 2.02 -11.11 -4.04
CA ARG A 217 1.55 -9.77 -3.64
C ARG A 217 1.21 -8.90 -4.85
N ALA A 218 2.13 -8.80 -5.81
CA ALA A 218 1.91 -7.99 -7.00
C ALA A 218 0.78 -8.55 -7.91
N SER A 219 0.75 -9.87 -8.11
CA SER A 219 -0.21 -10.52 -9.01
C SER A 219 -1.64 -10.56 -8.45
N LEU A 220 -1.82 -10.86 -7.16
CA LEU A 220 -3.14 -10.82 -6.53
C LEU A 220 -3.70 -9.39 -6.48
N SER A 221 -2.84 -8.38 -6.27
CA SER A 221 -3.24 -6.98 -6.38
C SER A 221 -3.79 -6.63 -7.77
N ARG A 222 -3.16 -7.13 -8.84
CA ARG A 222 -3.62 -6.93 -10.23
C ARG A 222 -4.93 -7.66 -10.52
N LEU A 223 -5.14 -8.85 -9.93
CA LEU A 223 -6.38 -9.62 -10.04
C LEU A 223 -7.58 -8.90 -9.41
N MET A 224 -7.37 -8.08 -8.37
CA MET A 224 -8.45 -7.31 -7.74
C MET A 224 -9.19 -6.42 -8.74
N GLY A 225 -8.48 -5.87 -9.74
CA GLY A 225 -9.07 -5.03 -10.78
C GLY A 225 -10.08 -5.77 -11.65
N VAL A 226 -9.98 -7.09 -11.76
CA VAL A 226 -10.90 -7.93 -12.53
C VAL A 226 -11.95 -8.56 -11.63
N LEU A 227 -11.54 -9.17 -10.51
CA LEU A 227 -12.45 -9.90 -9.61
C LEU A 227 -13.38 -8.98 -8.82
N GLY A 228 -13.01 -7.72 -8.59
CA GLY A 228 -13.85 -6.81 -7.81
C GLY A 228 -14.17 -7.40 -6.43
N ALA A 229 -15.46 -7.42 -6.07
CA ALA A 229 -15.94 -7.97 -4.80
C ALA A 229 -15.64 -9.47 -4.60
N ASP A 230 -15.51 -10.25 -5.68
CA ASP A 230 -15.24 -11.69 -5.61
C ASP A 230 -13.82 -12.01 -5.13
N MET A 231 -12.97 -10.98 -4.97
CA MET A 231 -11.65 -11.10 -4.34
C MET A 231 -11.73 -11.27 -2.81
N LEU A 232 -12.79 -10.77 -2.16
CA LEU A 232 -12.89 -10.71 -0.69
C LEU A 232 -12.63 -12.06 0.02
N PRO A 233 -13.14 -13.22 -0.46
CA PRO A 233 -12.89 -14.52 0.15
C PRO A 233 -11.43 -14.96 0.14
N PHE A 234 -10.62 -14.43 -0.78
CA PHE A 234 -9.20 -14.78 -0.94
C PHE A 234 -8.28 -13.94 -0.04
N LEU A 235 -8.74 -12.78 0.43
CA LEU A 235 -7.92 -11.84 1.22
C LEU A 235 -7.32 -12.46 2.49
N PRO A 236 -8.04 -13.26 3.31
CA PRO A 236 -7.46 -13.83 4.52
C PRO A 236 -6.25 -14.73 4.23
N ARG A 237 -6.35 -15.62 3.24
CA ARG A 237 -5.24 -16.51 2.83
C ARG A 237 -4.09 -15.75 2.21
N TRP A 238 -4.40 -14.70 1.43
CA TRP A 238 -3.39 -13.84 0.85
C TRP A 238 -2.57 -13.13 1.93
N ILE A 239 -3.25 -12.53 2.91
CA ILE A 239 -2.60 -11.82 4.01
C ILE A 239 -1.78 -12.79 4.87
N ASP A 240 -2.33 -13.94 5.24
CA ASP A 240 -1.63 -14.96 6.03
C ASP A 240 -0.36 -15.46 5.32
N GLY A 241 -0.45 -15.73 4.01
CA GLY A 241 0.70 -16.16 3.20
C GLY A 241 1.80 -15.10 3.08
N LEU A 242 1.47 -13.81 3.19
CA LEU A 242 2.44 -12.71 3.19
C LEU A 242 2.99 -12.39 4.59
N LEU A 243 2.23 -12.70 5.65
CA LEU A 243 2.65 -12.55 7.05
C LEU A 243 3.57 -13.70 7.49
N TYR A 244 4.65 -13.93 6.74
CA TYR A 244 5.66 -14.91 7.13
C TYR A 244 6.53 -14.35 8.26
N ALA A 245 6.80 -15.15 9.29
CA ALA A 245 7.51 -14.72 10.50
C ALA A 245 8.93 -14.19 10.25
N SER A 246 9.55 -14.53 9.12
CA SER A 246 10.89 -14.06 8.72
C SER A 246 10.86 -13.02 7.60
N SER A 247 9.78 -12.24 7.48
CA SER A 247 9.68 -11.18 6.46
C SER A 247 10.62 -10.02 6.78
N SER A 248 11.29 -9.48 5.76
CA SER A 248 12.17 -8.31 5.92
C SER A 248 11.40 -7.01 6.17
N LYS A 249 12.09 -5.96 6.64
CA LYS A 249 11.50 -4.62 6.82
C LYS A 249 10.89 -4.08 5.54
N GLU A 250 11.57 -4.31 4.41
CA GLU A 250 11.11 -3.94 3.08
C GLU A 250 9.83 -4.70 2.68
N GLU A 251 9.77 -6.01 2.93
CA GLU A 251 8.57 -6.80 2.63
C GLU A 251 7.36 -6.32 3.40
N ILE A 252 7.54 -6.04 4.70
CA ILE A 252 6.47 -5.53 5.55
C ILE A 252 5.99 -4.17 5.04
N ALA A 253 6.91 -3.27 4.64
CA ALA A 253 6.55 -1.98 4.06
C ALA A 253 5.75 -2.13 2.75
N LEU A 254 6.19 -3.01 1.84
CA LEU A 254 5.48 -3.32 0.59
C LEU A 254 4.12 -3.99 0.84
N PHE A 255 4.02 -4.80 1.89
CA PHE A 255 2.77 -5.43 2.29
C PHE A 255 1.77 -4.40 2.83
N LEU A 256 2.19 -3.51 3.74
CA LEU A 256 1.36 -2.41 4.24
C LEU A 256 0.79 -1.55 3.10
N ARG A 257 1.63 -1.20 2.12
CA ARG A 257 1.19 -0.49 0.90
C ARG A 257 0.14 -1.26 0.08
N SER A 258 0.20 -2.59 0.11
CA SER A 258 -0.79 -3.44 -0.57
C SER A 258 -2.11 -3.48 0.21
N LEU A 259 -2.06 -3.50 1.54
CA LEU A 259 -3.24 -3.37 2.39
C LEU A 259 -3.93 -2.02 2.22
N ASP A 260 -3.17 -0.94 2.02
CA ASP A 260 -3.71 0.37 1.69
C ASP A 260 -4.57 0.31 0.43
N GLN A 261 -4.08 -0.35 -0.63
CA GLN A 261 -4.82 -0.54 -1.87
C GLN A 261 -6.09 -1.38 -1.65
N VAL A 262 -6.03 -2.42 -0.81
CA VAL A 262 -7.20 -3.23 -0.42
C VAL A 262 -8.23 -2.36 0.31
N ILE A 263 -7.81 -1.55 1.29
CA ILE A 263 -8.69 -0.64 2.03
C ILE A 263 -9.34 0.39 1.08
N PHE A 264 -8.56 0.99 0.18
CA PHE A 264 -9.11 1.92 -0.80
C PHE A 264 -10.09 1.26 -1.77
N GLY A 265 -9.81 0.02 -2.19
CA GLY A 265 -10.62 -0.75 -3.13
C GLY A 265 -11.95 -1.23 -2.54
N PHE A 266 -11.92 -1.74 -1.31
CA PHE A 266 -13.07 -2.39 -0.67
C PHE A 266 -13.79 -1.54 0.38
N LYS A 267 -13.16 -0.46 0.86
CA LYS A 267 -13.71 0.43 1.90
C LYS A 267 -14.20 -0.39 3.10
N LYS A 268 -15.39 -0.10 3.63
CA LYS A 268 -15.98 -0.79 4.78
C LYS A 268 -16.13 -2.31 4.61
N LYS A 269 -16.15 -2.83 3.38
CA LYS A 269 -16.33 -4.28 3.15
C LYS A 269 -15.15 -5.11 3.66
N VAL A 270 -13.96 -4.52 3.82
CA VAL A 270 -12.79 -5.22 4.39
C VAL A 270 -12.78 -5.26 5.91
N TYR A 271 -13.76 -4.63 6.60
CA TYR A 271 -13.77 -4.52 8.06
C TYR A 271 -13.50 -5.84 8.77
N VAL A 272 -14.25 -6.90 8.43
CA VAL A 272 -14.16 -8.21 9.11
C VAL A 272 -12.78 -8.86 8.89
N VAL A 273 -12.22 -8.70 7.70
CA VAL A 273 -10.90 -9.25 7.34
C VAL A 273 -9.80 -8.48 8.07
N LEU A 274 -9.89 -7.14 8.11
CA LEU A 274 -8.92 -6.31 8.81
C LEU A 274 -8.98 -6.54 10.33
N ASP A 275 -10.19 -6.69 10.88
CA ASP A 275 -10.41 -6.91 12.32
C ASP A 275 -9.81 -8.21 12.84
N SER A 276 -9.83 -9.27 12.03
CA SER A 276 -9.21 -10.54 12.41
C SER A 276 -7.69 -10.57 12.26
N LEU A 277 -7.12 -9.72 11.39
CA LEU A 277 -5.70 -9.77 11.00
C LEU A 277 -4.85 -8.62 11.54
N LEU A 278 -5.47 -7.55 12.05
CA LEU A 278 -4.75 -6.36 12.53
C LEU A 278 -3.74 -6.71 13.62
N THR A 279 -4.16 -7.43 14.66
CA THR A 279 -3.28 -7.75 15.79
C THR A 279 -2.04 -8.56 15.37
N PRO A 280 -2.16 -9.70 14.65
CA PRO A 280 -1.01 -10.42 14.12
C PRO A 280 -0.07 -9.57 13.26
N LEU A 281 -0.64 -8.70 12.41
CA LEU A 281 0.13 -7.76 11.59
C LEU A 281 0.92 -6.76 12.44
N LEU A 282 0.27 -6.10 13.40
CA LEU A 282 0.92 -5.12 14.27
C LEU A 282 2.04 -5.75 15.10
N HIS A 283 1.88 -7.00 15.53
CA HIS A 283 2.94 -7.72 16.23
C HIS A 283 4.21 -7.84 15.38
N HIS A 284 4.09 -8.20 14.11
CA HIS A 284 5.23 -8.29 13.19
C HIS A 284 5.83 -6.92 12.91
N VAL A 285 5.00 -5.91 12.66
CA VAL A 285 5.46 -4.53 12.44
C VAL A 285 6.25 -4.02 13.65
N PHE A 286 5.74 -4.23 14.87
CA PHE A 286 6.42 -3.78 16.08
C PHE A 286 7.73 -4.51 16.34
N ALA A 287 7.79 -5.81 16.06
CA ALA A 287 9.04 -6.56 16.14
C ALA A 287 10.10 -5.96 15.20
N SER A 288 9.74 -5.70 13.94
CA SER A 288 10.68 -5.11 12.96
C SER A 288 11.02 -3.64 13.22
N LEU A 289 10.12 -2.87 13.83
CA LEU A 289 10.38 -1.48 14.24
C LEU A 289 11.34 -1.39 15.45
N ALA A 290 11.39 -2.43 16.29
CA ALA A 290 12.23 -2.49 17.47
C ALA A 290 13.66 -2.98 17.18
N GLU A 291 13.93 -3.47 15.97
CA GLU A 291 15.26 -3.92 15.58
C GLU A 291 16.28 -2.76 15.62
N PRO A 292 17.48 -2.98 16.16
CA PRO A 292 18.52 -1.96 16.21
C PRO A 292 19.05 -1.65 14.80
N ILE A 293 19.43 -0.39 14.58
CA ILE A 293 20.05 0.04 13.32
C ILE A 293 21.50 -0.44 13.31
N THR A 294 21.83 -1.38 12.42
CA THR A 294 23.17 -1.95 12.27
C THR A 294 23.97 -1.36 11.10
N GLY A 295 23.31 -0.70 10.15
CA GLY A 295 23.94 -0.03 9.01
C GLY A 295 23.03 1.00 8.33
N THR A 296 23.56 1.66 7.30
CA THR A 296 22.84 2.70 6.54
C THR A 296 21.61 2.14 5.81
N ASP A 297 21.71 0.95 5.23
CA ASP A 297 20.58 0.33 4.51
C ASP A 297 19.44 -0.04 5.47
N ASP A 298 19.77 -0.55 6.66
CA ASP A 298 18.80 -0.79 7.73
C ASP A 298 18.10 0.51 8.15
N GLU A 299 18.83 1.64 8.22
CA GLU A 299 18.26 2.94 8.54
C GLU A 299 17.25 3.40 7.47
N ILE A 300 17.56 3.19 6.19
CA ILE A 300 16.67 3.53 5.07
C ILE A 300 15.42 2.65 5.12
N GLN A 301 15.58 1.33 5.22
CA GLN A 301 14.45 0.39 5.28
C GLN A 301 13.57 0.62 6.50
N LEU A 302 14.16 0.89 7.67
CA LEU A 302 13.41 1.20 8.88
C LEU A 302 12.65 2.52 8.74
N THR A 303 13.23 3.53 8.09
CA THR A 303 12.57 4.80 7.81
C THR A 303 11.38 4.63 6.86
N GLU A 304 11.52 3.80 5.83
CA GLU A 304 10.42 3.44 4.94
C GLU A 304 9.33 2.68 5.68
N LEU A 305 9.68 1.67 6.48
CA LEU A 305 8.73 0.90 7.29
C LEU A 305 7.93 1.81 8.25
N ARG A 306 8.59 2.74 8.94
CA ARG A 306 7.93 3.74 9.80
C ARG A 306 6.91 4.58 9.01
N ARG A 307 7.27 5.02 7.81
CA ARG A 307 6.40 5.81 6.94
C ARG A 307 5.18 5.01 6.49
N GLU A 308 5.37 3.80 5.99
CA GLU A 308 4.26 2.95 5.52
C GLU A 308 3.36 2.53 6.69
N TYR A 309 3.93 2.26 7.87
CA TYR A 309 3.15 1.97 9.08
C TYR A 309 2.21 3.12 9.47
N LEU A 310 2.74 4.34 9.57
CA LEU A 310 1.92 5.51 9.91
C LEU A 310 0.89 5.79 8.80
N THR A 311 1.27 5.63 7.53
CA THR A 311 0.37 5.79 6.39
C THR A 311 -0.80 4.81 6.46
N PHE A 312 -0.53 3.54 6.77
CA PHE A 312 -1.53 2.51 6.97
C PHE A 312 -2.52 2.85 8.08
N ILE A 313 -2.03 3.26 9.26
CA ILE A 313 -2.91 3.70 10.36
C ILE A 313 -3.76 4.90 9.94
N GLN A 314 -3.17 5.88 9.27
CA GLN A 314 -3.91 7.05 8.78
C GLN A 314 -5.01 6.66 7.78
N ILE A 315 -4.74 5.69 6.88
CA ILE A 315 -5.68 5.19 5.90
C ILE A 315 -6.85 4.47 6.57
N ILE A 316 -6.61 3.68 7.61
CA ILE A 316 -7.67 3.06 8.43
C ILE A 316 -8.59 4.14 9.01
N LEU A 317 -8.01 5.16 9.64
CA LEU A 317 -8.78 6.24 10.28
C LEU A 317 -9.61 7.04 9.26
N ASN A 318 -9.05 7.35 8.10
CA ASN A 318 -9.71 8.15 7.06
C ASN A 318 -10.78 7.38 6.27
N ASN A 319 -10.75 6.05 6.25
CA ASN A 319 -11.71 5.23 5.49
C ASN A 319 -12.85 4.67 6.38
N GLU A 320 -13.14 5.31 7.50
CA GLU A 320 -14.19 4.90 8.45
C GLU A 320 -14.01 3.46 8.98
N LEU A 321 -12.76 3.03 9.11
CA LEU A 321 -12.38 1.72 9.68
C LEU A 321 -11.75 1.85 11.08
N SER A 322 -11.85 3.02 11.71
CA SER A 322 -11.28 3.28 13.05
C SER A 322 -11.78 2.31 14.12
N ASN A 323 -13.01 1.81 13.99
CA ASN A 323 -13.59 0.82 14.90
C ASN A 323 -12.80 -0.50 14.94
N VAL A 324 -12.03 -0.81 13.89
CA VAL A 324 -11.16 -2.00 13.87
C VAL A 324 -10.06 -1.89 14.93
N LEU A 325 -9.55 -0.68 15.20
CA LEU A 325 -8.49 -0.45 16.19
C LEU A 325 -8.99 -0.60 17.65
N ILE A 326 -10.29 -0.49 17.87
CA ILE A 326 -10.93 -0.46 19.20
C ILE A 326 -11.93 -1.60 19.40
N SER A 327 -11.93 -2.59 18.51
CA SER A 327 -12.79 -3.77 18.62
C SER A 327 -12.38 -4.63 19.81
N ASP A 328 -13.28 -5.48 20.30
CA ASP A 328 -13.00 -6.40 21.41
C ASP A 328 -11.74 -7.27 21.16
N ARG A 329 -11.42 -7.53 19.89
CA ARG A 329 -10.25 -8.32 19.48
C ARG A 329 -8.95 -7.54 19.56
N ASN A 330 -8.98 -6.25 19.21
CA ASN A 330 -7.78 -5.44 19.01
C ASN A 330 -7.55 -4.44 20.15
N LEU A 331 -8.54 -4.21 21.02
CA LEU A 331 -8.45 -3.24 22.13
C LEU A 331 -7.28 -3.51 23.07
N ALA A 332 -6.92 -4.78 23.29
CA ALA A 332 -5.76 -5.15 24.12
C ALA A 332 -4.42 -4.64 23.55
N TYR A 333 -4.32 -4.44 22.23
CA TYR A 333 -3.15 -3.91 21.55
C TYR A 333 -3.18 -2.39 21.38
N PHE A 334 -4.29 -1.75 21.74
CA PHE A 334 -4.49 -0.32 21.56
C PHE A 334 -3.41 0.51 22.27
N GLU A 335 -3.07 0.15 23.51
CA GLU A 335 -2.03 0.86 24.27
C GLU A 335 -0.66 0.80 23.57
N SER A 336 -0.27 -0.38 23.07
CA SER A 336 0.95 -0.56 22.31
C SER A 336 0.96 0.26 21.01
N LEU A 337 -0.20 0.40 20.36
CA LEU A 337 -0.36 1.24 19.18
C LEU A 337 -0.27 2.74 19.48
N ILE A 338 -0.80 3.18 20.62
CA ILE A 338 -0.63 4.56 21.08
C ILE A 338 0.85 4.83 21.37
N LEU A 339 1.52 3.91 22.07
CA LEU A 339 2.94 4.02 22.39
C LEU A 339 3.83 4.03 21.13
N SER A 340 3.50 3.23 20.12
CA SER A 340 4.26 3.23 18.86
C SER A 340 4.13 4.56 18.12
N VAL A 341 2.92 5.13 18.03
CA VAL A 341 2.70 6.43 17.35
C VAL A 341 3.38 7.58 18.10
N THR A 342 3.28 7.62 19.43
CA THR A 342 3.92 8.68 20.24
C THR A 342 5.44 8.56 20.25
N SER A 343 5.98 7.34 20.35
CA SER A 343 7.43 7.12 20.28
C SER A 343 8.01 7.50 18.91
N LEU A 344 7.29 7.22 17.82
CA LEU A 344 7.71 7.66 16.48
C LEU A 344 7.68 9.19 16.31
N ALA A 345 6.73 9.88 16.94
CA ALA A 345 6.75 11.34 17.02
C ALA A 345 7.98 11.86 17.81
N ALA A 346 8.35 11.18 18.90
CA ALA A 346 9.49 11.53 19.75
C ALA A 346 10.85 11.29 19.07
N ILE A 347 11.09 10.07 18.59
CA ILE A 347 12.38 9.58 18.08
C ILE A 347 12.80 10.37 16.84
N ALA A 348 11.88 10.67 15.94
CA ALA A 348 12.24 11.40 14.73
C ALA A 348 12.53 12.89 15.00
N SER A 349 12.16 13.43 16.16
CA SER A 349 12.53 14.79 16.57
C SER A 349 13.99 14.91 17.04
N SER A 350 14.62 13.82 17.50
CA SER A 350 16.01 13.83 18.02
C SER A 350 17.07 13.60 16.94
N ASN A 351 16.74 12.94 15.83
CA ASN A 351 17.67 12.69 14.73
C ASN A 351 17.64 13.83 13.71
N SER A 352 18.53 14.80 13.90
CA SER A 352 18.73 16.05 13.14
C SER A 352 18.90 15.95 11.62
N ALA A 353 18.82 14.77 10.99
CA ALA A 353 19.21 14.57 9.59
C ALA A 353 18.25 13.72 8.72
N GLY A 354 17.20 13.12 9.26
CA GLY A 354 16.44 12.10 8.52
C GLY A 354 14.92 12.29 8.55
N ASN A 355 14.36 12.87 7.49
CA ASN A 355 12.95 12.80 7.08
C ASN A 355 11.88 13.18 8.14
N ILE A 356 11.35 14.40 8.04
CA ILE A 356 10.33 14.97 8.96
C ILE A 356 8.90 14.44 8.70
N ALA A 357 8.68 13.75 7.58
CA ALA A 357 7.35 13.26 7.19
C ALA A 357 6.69 12.33 8.23
N PRO A 358 7.38 11.37 8.86
CA PRO A 358 6.80 10.49 9.89
C PRO A 358 6.35 11.24 11.14
N ILE A 359 7.12 12.25 11.61
CA ILE A 359 6.74 13.07 12.79
C ILE A 359 5.41 13.76 12.53
N ARG A 360 5.32 14.44 11.39
CA ARG A 360 4.11 15.15 10.99
C ARG A 360 2.93 14.19 10.89
N MET A 361 3.14 13.01 10.30
CA MET A 361 2.11 12.00 10.15
C MET A 361 1.63 11.44 11.50
N ALA A 362 2.53 11.24 12.46
CA ALA A 362 2.18 10.82 13.81
C ALA A 362 1.28 11.87 14.51
N PHE A 363 1.59 13.17 14.43
CA PHE A 363 0.72 14.22 14.98
C PHE A 363 -0.64 14.29 14.28
N VAL A 364 -0.68 14.10 12.96
CA VAL A 364 -1.94 14.03 12.21
C VAL A 364 -2.78 12.84 12.67
N ILE A 365 -2.17 11.66 12.86
CA ILE A 365 -2.85 10.47 13.37
C ILE A 365 -3.39 10.70 14.78
N MET A 366 -2.60 11.24 15.70
CA MET A 366 -3.06 11.58 17.05
C MET A 366 -4.23 12.57 17.03
N THR A 367 -4.19 13.55 16.12
CA THR A 367 -5.29 14.50 15.93
C THR A 367 -6.55 13.82 15.41
N LEU A 368 -6.42 12.93 14.41
CA LEU A 368 -7.55 12.14 13.88
C LEU A 368 -8.14 11.22 14.94
N MET A 369 -7.32 10.51 15.71
CA MET A 369 -7.76 9.68 16.84
C MET A 369 -8.55 10.51 17.86
N THR A 370 -8.04 11.69 18.21
CA THR A 370 -8.71 12.63 19.12
C THR A 370 -10.07 13.07 18.57
N GLN A 371 -10.16 13.37 17.27
CA GLN A 371 -11.40 13.79 16.63
C GLN A 371 -12.44 12.66 16.55
N LEU A 372 -11.98 11.44 16.23
CA LEU A 372 -12.85 10.28 16.04
C LEU A 372 -13.36 9.69 17.36
N TRP A 373 -12.52 9.64 18.39
CA TRP A 373 -12.84 8.97 19.65
C TRP A 373 -13.07 9.92 20.84
N GLY A 374 -12.78 11.21 20.67
CA GLY A 374 -12.93 12.23 21.71
C GLY A 374 -14.37 12.65 22.03
N GLY A 375 -15.37 12.12 21.32
CA GLY A 375 -16.78 12.48 21.54
C GLY A 375 -17.17 13.82 20.91
N LEU A 376 -18.28 14.41 21.36
CA LEU A 376 -18.74 15.73 20.89
C LEU A 376 -17.85 16.85 21.48
N ASP A 377 -17.67 17.92 20.71
CA ASP A 377 -16.93 19.09 21.16
C ASP A 377 -17.63 19.72 22.37
N GLN A 378 -16.89 19.90 23.46
CA GLN A 378 -17.34 20.54 24.71
C GLN A 378 -17.21 22.08 24.64
N GLY A 379 -16.59 22.60 23.58
CA GLY A 379 -16.42 24.03 23.35
C GLY A 379 -17.64 24.69 22.72
N ASN A 380 -17.95 25.92 23.13
CA ASN A 380 -19.05 26.74 22.64
C ASN A 380 -19.07 26.85 21.10
N ALA A 381 -19.89 26.05 20.44
CA ALA A 381 -20.32 26.33 19.07
C ALA A 381 -21.28 27.54 19.11
N ASN A 382 -20.85 28.67 18.55
CA ASN A 382 -21.71 29.79 18.14
C ASN A 382 -22.60 30.43 19.23
N GLY A 383 -22.03 30.82 20.38
CA GLY A 383 -22.68 31.79 21.28
C GLY A 383 -24.04 31.38 21.86
N GLN A 384 -24.41 30.10 21.78
CA GLN A 384 -25.56 29.56 22.52
C GLN A 384 -25.07 29.04 23.88
N PRO A 385 -25.76 29.36 24.99
CA PRO A 385 -25.38 28.88 26.30
C PRO A 385 -25.42 27.35 26.30
N ALA A 386 -24.30 26.73 26.70
CA ALA A 386 -24.15 25.30 26.86
C ALA A 386 -25.37 24.71 27.59
N THR A 387 -26.26 24.05 26.84
CA THR A 387 -27.39 23.34 27.43
C THR A 387 -26.84 22.13 28.17
N LYS A 388 -26.68 22.29 29.49
CA LYS A 388 -26.44 21.25 30.50
C LYS A 388 -25.31 20.26 30.18
N SER A 389 -24.13 20.54 30.74
CA SER A 389 -23.19 19.57 31.36
C SER A 389 -23.45 18.09 31.02
N THR A 390 -23.19 17.69 29.79
CA THR A 390 -23.01 16.28 29.45
C THR A 390 -21.52 16.00 29.52
N LEU A 391 -21.12 15.19 30.51
CA LEU A 391 -19.77 14.63 30.62
C LEU A 391 -19.25 14.20 29.24
N PRO A 392 -17.95 14.38 28.94
CA PRO A 392 -17.37 13.92 27.68
C PRO A 392 -17.72 12.45 27.41
N GLN A 393 -18.44 12.18 26.33
CA GLN A 393 -18.75 10.81 25.88
C GLN A 393 -17.66 10.34 24.94
N PHE A 394 -16.58 9.81 25.51
CA PHE A 394 -15.52 9.16 24.74
C PHE A 394 -16.03 7.86 24.12
N ALA A 395 -15.42 7.46 23.00
CA ALA A 395 -15.80 6.22 22.31
C ALA A 395 -15.59 4.97 23.19
N PHE A 396 -14.64 5.01 24.12
CA PHE A 396 -14.40 3.95 25.10
C PHE A 396 -13.79 4.51 26.41
N PRO A 397 -13.96 3.82 27.55
CA PRO A 397 -13.42 4.26 28.83
C PRO A 397 -11.90 4.40 28.81
N GLY A 398 -11.38 5.47 29.41
CA GLY A 398 -9.94 5.69 29.56
C GLY A 398 -9.26 6.41 28.39
N PHE A 399 -9.96 6.68 27.27
CA PHE A 399 -9.36 7.46 26.18
C PHE A 399 -8.99 8.89 26.58
N GLU A 400 -9.71 9.49 27.53
CA GLU A 400 -9.34 10.76 28.15
C GLU A 400 -7.90 10.78 28.66
N ARG A 401 -7.50 9.72 29.37
CA ARG A 401 -6.14 9.59 29.91
C ARG A 401 -5.11 9.50 28.81
N VAL A 402 -5.45 8.89 27.67
CA VAL A 402 -4.56 8.87 26.50
C VAL A 402 -4.33 10.29 25.98
N LEU A 403 -5.38 11.11 25.87
CA LEU A 403 -5.25 12.50 25.42
C LEU A 403 -4.35 13.31 26.37
N VAL A 404 -4.59 13.17 27.67
CA VAL A 404 -3.98 14.01 28.70
C VAL A 404 -2.60 13.52 29.14
N GLU A 405 -2.42 12.21 29.34
CA GLU A 405 -1.19 11.61 29.89
C GLU A 405 -0.23 11.05 28.82
N ARG A 406 -0.63 11.03 27.53
CA ARG A 406 0.21 10.53 26.43
C ARG A 406 0.34 11.51 25.27
N PHE A 407 -0.76 12.02 24.73
CA PHE A 407 -0.72 12.92 23.55
C PHE A 407 -0.27 14.34 23.88
N HIS A 408 -0.70 14.91 25.02
CA HIS A 408 -0.23 16.22 25.41
C HIS A 408 1.27 16.25 25.78
N PRO A 409 1.81 15.34 26.62
CA PRO A 409 3.23 15.36 26.98
C PRO A 409 4.18 15.28 25.78
N ILE A 410 3.84 14.48 24.75
CA ILE A 410 4.70 14.36 23.57
C ILE A 410 4.83 15.66 22.77
N CYS A 411 3.81 16.52 22.78
CA CYS A 411 3.92 17.87 22.20
C CYS A 411 5.04 18.67 22.87
N TRP A 412 5.12 18.59 24.19
CA TRP A 412 6.11 19.30 24.99
C TRP A 412 7.51 18.70 24.86
N ASP A 413 7.63 17.38 24.80
CA ASP A 413 8.91 16.72 24.59
C ASP A 413 9.54 17.14 23.25
N VAL A 414 8.73 17.20 22.17
CA VAL A 414 9.19 17.68 20.86
C VAL A 414 9.55 19.17 20.90
N MET A 415 8.71 20.00 21.54
CA MET A 415 8.97 21.45 21.64
C MET A 415 10.22 21.79 22.46
N ARG A 416 10.53 21.00 23.49
CA ARG A 416 11.71 21.19 24.34
C ARG A 416 13.00 20.67 23.71
N ASN A 417 12.91 19.93 22.60
CA ASN A 417 14.08 19.40 21.94
C ASN A 417 14.94 20.53 21.33
N SER A 418 16.24 20.52 21.65
CA SER A 418 17.20 21.51 21.17
C SER A 418 17.30 21.60 19.63
N THR A 419 17.00 20.51 18.93
CA THR A 419 17.02 20.41 17.46
C THR A 419 15.79 21.05 16.80
N PHE A 420 14.68 21.19 17.52
CA PHE A 420 13.39 21.60 16.98
C PHE A 420 13.29 23.13 16.79
N LYS A 421 13.61 23.67 15.61
CA LYS A 421 13.78 25.13 15.39
C LYS A 421 12.70 25.74 14.47
N PRO A 422 11.45 25.91 14.94
CA PRO A 422 10.35 26.39 14.09
C PRO A 422 10.50 27.82 13.57
N ASP A 423 11.34 28.65 14.20
CA ASP A 423 11.61 30.03 13.74
C ASP A 423 12.46 30.09 12.48
N THR A 424 13.39 29.16 12.32
CA THR A 424 14.39 29.16 11.24
C THR A 424 14.17 28.04 10.24
N ASP A 425 13.55 26.93 10.66
CA ASP A 425 13.27 25.78 9.80
C ASP A 425 11.77 25.67 9.49
N ALA A 426 11.45 25.77 8.19
CA ALA A 426 10.10 25.66 7.68
C ALA A 426 9.45 24.29 7.98
N ASN A 427 10.24 23.22 8.06
CA ASN A 427 9.72 21.89 8.36
C ASN A 427 9.34 21.76 9.85
N SER A 428 10.20 22.23 10.75
CA SER A 428 9.88 22.37 12.18
C SER A 428 8.64 23.24 12.40
N LYS A 429 8.47 24.30 11.60
CA LYS A 429 7.25 25.12 11.62
C LYS A 429 6.00 24.34 11.25
N GLN A 430 6.06 23.46 10.25
CA GLN A 430 4.92 22.58 9.90
C GLN A 430 4.56 21.64 11.05
N ILE A 431 5.54 21.04 11.72
CA ILE A 431 5.28 20.20 12.91
C ILE A 431 4.61 21.04 14.01
N LEU A 432 5.07 22.27 14.25
CA LEU A 432 4.45 23.18 15.23
C LEU A 432 2.97 23.45 14.90
N HIS A 433 2.63 23.57 13.61
CA HIS A 433 1.25 23.67 13.18
C HIS A 433 0.42 22.43 13.55
N GLU A 434 0.98 21.22 13.42
CA GLU A 434 0.27 19.99 13.81
C GLU A 434 0.18 19.82 15.32
N ILE A 435 1.23 20.18 16.08
CA ILE A 435 1.19 20.24 17.56
C ILE A 435 0.05 21.16 18.01
N ALA A 436 -0.03 22.39 17.48
CA ALA A 436 -1.13 23.30 17.80
C ALA A 436 -2.50 22.75 17.39
N GLY A 437 -2.55 21.99 16.28
CA GLY A 437 -3.77 21.31 15.84
C GLY A 437 -4.23 20.25 16.85
N LEU A 438 -3.30 19.44 17.35
CA LEU A 438 -3.54 18.40 18.35
C LEU A 438 -3.97 19.01 19.69
N GLU A 439 -3.24 20.01 20.22
CA GLU A 439 -3.57 20.69 21.47
C GLU A 439 -4.99 21.30 21.45
N ASN A 440 -5.34 21.97 20.35
CA ASN A 440 -6.69 22.50 20.17
C ASN A 440 -7.74 21.38 20.09
N ALA A 441 -7.44 20.27 19.41
CA ALA A 441 -8.34 19.13 19.36
C ALA A 441 -8.55 18.51 20.75
N ILE A 442 -7.48 18.32 21.53
CA ILE A 442 -7.56 17.82 22.91
C ILE A 442 -8.47 18.74 23.72
N TYR A 443 -8.17 20.05 23.75
CA TYR A 443 -8.95 21.03 24.51
C TYR A 443 -10.44 21.04 24.11
N LYS A 444 -10.75 20.99 22.81
CA LYS A 444 -12.14 20.96 22.35
C LYS A 444 -12.91 19.74 22.83
N LYS A 445 -12.26 18.59 22.99
CA LYS A 445 -12.90 17.33 23.40
C LYS A 445 -13.00 17.18 24.92
N THR A 446 -11.97 17.57 25.66
CA THR A 446 -11.88 17.38 27.12
C THR A 446 -12.33 18.60 27.92
N GLY A 447 -12.30 19.80 27.32
CA GLY A 447 -12.77 21.04 27.92
C GLY A 447 -12.03 21.39 29.22
N HIS A 448 -12.80 21.63 30.28
CA HIS A 448 -12.28 22.09 31.57
C HIS A 448 -11.40 21.06 32.29
N LEU A 449 -11.64 19.76 32.10
CA LEU A 449 -10.85 18.69 32.73
C LEU A 449 -9.37 18.76 32.33
N PHE A 450 -9.11 19.07 31.06
CA PHE A 450 -7.75 19.26 30.58
C PHE A 450 -7.09 20.49 31.19
N LEU A 451 -7.79 21.63 31.25
CA LEU A 451 -7.24 22.83 31.90
C LEU A 451 -6.88 22.59 33.38
N GLN A 452 -7.73 21.85 34.10
CA GLN A 452 -7.47 21.49 35.49
C GLN A 452 -6.21 20.62 35.61
N HIS A 453 -6.08 19.57 34.79
CA HIS A 453 -4.89 18.71 34.80
C HIS A 453 -3.62 19.49 34.47
N LEU A 454 -3.67 20.37 33.47
CA LEU A 454 -2.55 21.24 33.12
C LEU A 454 -2.06 22.06 34.31
N GLN A 455 -2.98 22.71 35.02
CA GLN A 455 -2.68 23.61 36.12
C GLN A 455 -2.20 22.85 37.38
N GLN A 456 -2.80 21.69 37.67
CA GLN A 456 -2.60 20.99 38.95
C GLN A 456 -1.48 19.94 38.89
N GLU A 457 -1.25 19.32 37.73
CA GLU A 457 -0.36 18.16 37.61
C GLU A 457 0.77 18.41 36.60
N PHE A 458 0.44 18.72 35.34
CA PHE A 458 1.42 18.74 34.27
C PHE A 458 2.45 19.88 34.40
N PHE A 459 2.01 21.14 34.42
CA PHE A 459 2.93 22.29 34.50
C PHE A 459 3.82 22.31 35.75
N PRO A 460 3.28 22.00 36.95
CA PRO A 460 4.11 21.82 38.14
C PRO A 460 5.18 20.73 37.98
N SER A 461 4.86 19.61 37.30
CA SER A 461 5.81 18.50 37.11
C SER A 461 6.98 18.85 36.20
N ILE A 462 6.76 19.70 35.19
CA ILE A 462 7.81 20.13 34.25
C ILE A 462 8.52 21.43 34.67
N GLY A 463 8.04 22.10 35.73
CA GLY A 463 8.62 23.33 36.26
C GLY A 463 8.44 24.55 35.37
N VAL A 464 7.34 24.62 34.61
CA VAL A 464 7.04 25.70 33.66
C VAL A 464 5.77 26.44 34.10
N ASP A 465 5.76 27.78 34.01
CA ASP A 465 4.52 28.55 34.18
C ASP A 465 3.66 28.45 32.92
N GLY A 466 2.61 27.63 32.97
CA GLY A 466 1.67 27.42 31.88
C GLY A 466 0.47 28.36 31.86
N SER A 467 0.44 29.39 32.70
CA SER A 467 -0.73 30.28 32.86
C SER A 467 -1.14 30.94 31.54
N GLU A 468 -0.17 31.40 30.74
CA GLU A 468 -0.43 32.03 29.44
C GLU A 468 -0.95 31.01 28.41
N PHE A 469 -0.42 29.79 28.39
CA PHE A 469 -0.90 28.71 27.52
C PHE A 469 -2.37 28.35 27.82
N ILE A 470 -2.72 28.23 29.12
CA ILE A 470 -4.09 27.98 29.56
C ILE A 470 -5.02 29.11 29.11
N GLN A 471 -4.60 30.38 29.24
CA GLN A 471 -5.38 31.53 28.80
C GLN A 471 -5.62 31.52 27.29
N VAL A 472 -4.57 31.24 26.49
CA VAL A 472 -4.67 31.17 25.02
C VAL A 472 -5.62 30.06 24.60
N LEU A 473 -5.59 28.88 25.24
CA LEU A 473 -6.55 27.82 24.98
C LEU A 473 -7.98 28.21 25.38
N SER A 474 -8.17 28.81 26.57
CA SER A 474 -9.50 29.14 27.10
C SER A 474 -10.22 30.26 26.36
N ASN A 475 -9.48 31.17 25.73
CA ASN A 475 -10.06 32.33 25.02
C ASN A 475 -10.70 31.97 23.66
N GLY A 476 -10.73 30.69 23.29
CA GLY A 476 -11.27 30.24 22.00
C GLY A 476 -10.37 30.66 20.82
N SER A 477 -9.08 30.84 21.08
CA SER A 477 -8.11 31.30 20.09
C SER A 477 -8.08 30.36 18.87
N ASP A 478 -8.09 30.94 17.67
CA ASP A 478 -7.96 30.16 16.44
C ASP A 478 -6.62 29.42 16.40
N ARG A 479 -6.54 28.31 15.65
CA ARG A 479 -5.30 27.51 15.46
C ARG A 479 -4.08 28.39 15.14
N LYS A 480 -4.28 29.50 14.42
CA LYS A 480 -3.21 30.45 14.04
C LYS A 480 -2.62 31.19 15.24
N ASP A 481 -3.44 31.56 16.20
CA ASP A 481 -3.00 32.31 17.38
C ASP A 481 -2.28 31.40 18.36
N LEU A 482 -2.74 30.16 18.51
CA LEU A 482 -2.01 29.13 19.27
C LEU A 482 -0.63 28.83 18.65
N VAL A 483 -0.53 28.76 17.32
CA VAL A 483 0.78 28.57 16.65
C VAL A 483 1.72 29.74 16.93
N LYS A 484 1.23 30.99 16.85
CA LYS A 484 2.07 32.18 17.15
C LYS A 484 2.53 32.17 18.60
N PHE A 485 1.63 31.84 19.53
CA PHE A 485 1.96 31.70 20.94
C PHE A 485 3.04 30.65 21.15
N LEU A 486 2.82 29.42 20.66
CA LEU A 486 3.78 28.33 20.81
C LEU A 486 5.13 28.63 20.15
N GLN A 487 5.13 29.34 19.01
CA GLN A 487 6.37 29.78 18.36
C GLN A 487 7.15 30.77 19.26
N GLY A 488 6.47 31.76 19.84
CA GLY A 488 7.07 32.69 20.79
C GLY A 488 7.57 31.99 22.06
N PHE A 489 6.82 31.02 22.55
CA PHE A 489 7.16 30.23 23.73
C PHE A 489 8.40 29.35 23.52
N VAL A 490 8.48 28.60 22.39
CA VAL A 490 9.67 27.81 22.04
C VAL A 490 10.92 28.68 21.91
N LYS A 491 10.76 29.94 21.47
CA LYS A 491 11.86 30.91 21.42
C LYS A 491 12.33 31.36 22.82
N GLN A 492 11.44 31.45 23.80
CA GLN A 492 11.76 31.82 25.19
C GLN A 492 12.33 30.66 26.01
N LEU A 493 11.98 29.42 25.66
CA LEU A 493 12.54 28.20 26.26
C LEU A 493 14.02 27.97 25.93
N ARG A 494 14.61 28.81 25.07
CA ARG A 494 16.01 28.78 24.64
C ARG A 494 16.74 30.00 25.14
#